data_AF-A0A841C6Y0-F1
#
_entry.id   AF-A0A841C6Y0-F1
#
_cell.length_a   1.000
_cell.length_b   1.000
_cell.length_c   1.000
_cell.angle_alpha   90.00
_cell.angle_beta   90.00
_cell.angle_gamma   90.00
#
_symmetry.space_group_name_H-M   'P 1'
#
loop_
_entity.id
_entity.type
_entity.pdbx_description
1 polymer ?
#
loop_
_entity_poly.entity_id
_entity_poly.type
_entity_poly.pdbx_seq_one_letter_code
_entity_poly.pdbx_strand_id
1 'polypeptide(L)'
;MFAGGALPFADVKQSKQHGAPLAVVFISLIPLAFSEVFLEALCEVLGRTEPWWGLLALDLGLLSLMGVLIWGFDRRPVAARPRQIRWWVAGAALTLVLDGIETLLEFVFNLKPGQNTPLWTDILLAAFYLVSLAVMLAAIVGASPVALLRPRVRRAESHQWRRLRSAIPLLLGTAAGYAGGLIWDRALNNDDRKYYMDGAVGMCSGAVSQEYFAQLSQVIPLLLVAVGLEAGLFRHMLHEPVQRAMTAMTVIILCAGEALAISTLPWTNARCGDTLQGWHEYVAFILTLEACSVALASLVWAVTFRSPEPRDRRGTPVLVRTGRR
;
A
#
# COMPACT_ATOMS: atom_id res chain seq x y z
N MET A 1 48.35 18.14 32.43
CA MET A 1 47.75 18.28 31.08
C MET A 1 47.54 16.88 30.51
N PHE A 2 46.35 16.31 30.70
CA PHE A 2 45.87 15.16 29.93
C PHE A 2 44.45 15.51 29.50
N ALA A 3 44.32 15.87 28.22
CA ALA A 3 43.06 15.97 27.53
C ALA A 3 42.94 14.71 26.66
N GLY A 4 41.78 14.05 26.63
CA GLY A 4 41.56 13.00 25.64
C GLY A 4 40.41 12.05 25.92
N GLY A 5 39.30 12.29 25.23
CA GLY A 5 38.50 11.19 24.66
C GLY A 5 37.27 10.76 25.44
N ALA A 6 36.22 11.59 25.47
CA ALA A 6 34.87 11.08 25.67
C ALA A 6 34.50 10.13 24.51
N LEU A 7 34.17 8.89 24.84
CA LEU A 7 33.83 7.83 23.88
C LEU A 7 32.46 8.05 23.22
N PRO A 8 32.29 7.76 21.91
CA PRO A 8 31.02 7.88 21.21
C PRO A 8 30.25 6.55 21.25
N PHE A 9 29.68 6.18 22.41
CA PHE A 9 28.87 4.95 22.53
C PHE A 9 27.37 5.19 22.74
N ALA A 10 26.91 6.44 22.72
CA ALA A 10 25.49 6.76 22.96
C ALA A 10 24.57 6.60 21.74
N ASP A 11 25.10 6.50 20.51
CA ASP A 11 24.27 6.65 19.29
C ASP A 11 23.60 5.36 18.78
N VAL A 12 24.02 4.17 19.24
CA VAL A 12 23.49 2.90 18.69
C VAL A 12 22.11 2.54 19.28
N LYS A 13 21.76 3.06 20.46
CA LYS A 13 20.47 2.75 21.11
C LYS A 13 19.29 3.55 20.54
N GLN A 14 19.53 4.74 19.96
CA GLN A 14 18.45 5.53 19.35
C GLN A 14 18.00 4.96 18.00
N SER A 15 18.92 4.42 17.19
CA SER A 15 18.61 3.85 15.87
C SER A 15 17.54 2.74 15.87
N LYS A 16 17.48 1.91 16.92
CA LYS A 16 16.56 0.77 17.00
C LYS A 16 15.09 1.14 17.32
N GLN A 17 14.84 2.32 17.91
CA GLN A 17 13.48 2.70 18.33
C GLN A 17 12.68 3.46 17.26
N HIS A 18 13.27 3.77 16.10
CA HIS A 18 12.63 4.65 15.10
C HIS A 18 11.85 3.95 13.99
N GLY A 19 12.01 2.62 13.80
CA GLY A 19 11.40 1.90 12.66
C GLY A 19 9.98 1.35 12.92
N ALA A 20 9.75 0.81 14.12
CA ALA A 20 8.49 0.16 14.48
C ALA A 20 7.23 1.04 14.36
N PRO A 21 7.21 2.30 14.87
CA PRO A 21 5.99 3.10 14.82
C PRO A 21 5.62 3.53 13.40
N LEU A 22 6.62 3.73 12.53
CA LEU A 22 6.39 4.06 11.14
C LEU A 22 5.80 2.86 10.41
N ALA A 23 6.36 1.66 10.62
CA ALA A 23 5.82 0.43 10.03
C ALA A 23 4.36 0.20 10.42
N VAL A 24 3.98 0.45 11.68
CA VAL A 24 2.56 0.35 12.11
C VAL A 24 1.67 1.33 11.34
N VAL A 25 2.08 2.60 11.22
CA VAL A 25 1.32 3.60 10.44
C VAL A 25 1.17 3.18 8.98
N PHE A 26 2.20 2.57 8.40
CA PHE A 26 2.15 2.06 7.04
C PHE A 26 1.25 0.82 6.91
N ILE A 27 1.29 -0.10 7.87
CA ILE A 27 0.39 -1.26 7.90
C ILE A 27 -1.07 -0.79 7.95
N SER A 28 -1.37 0.27 8.71
CA SER A 28 -2.71 0.87 8.75
C SER A 28 -3.16 1.50 7.43
N LEU A 29 -2.26 1.78 6.48
CA LEU A 29 -2.66 2.27 5.15
C LEU A 29 -3.32 1.19 4.29
N ILE A 30 -3.02 -0.10 4.53
CA ILE A 30 -3.61 -1.22 3.79
C ILE A 30 -5.13 -1.29 4.04
N PRO A 31 -5.62 -1.42 5.30
CA PRO A 31 -7.06 -1.45 5.55
C PRO A 31 -7.75 -0.14 5.18
N LEU A 32 -7.03 0.99 5.15
CA LEU A 32 -7.59 2.26 4.67
C LEU A 32 -7.72 2.30 3.14
N ALA A 33 -6.79 1.69 2.39
CA ALA A 33 -6.85 1.67 0.93
C ALA A 33 -7.94 0.73 0.38
N PHE A 34 -8.34 -0.26 1.18
CA PHE A 34 -9.31 -1.31 0.85
C PHE A 34 -10.42 -1.41 1.89
N SER A 35 -10.84 -0.29 2.47
CA SER A 35 -11.75 -0.23 3.61
C SER A 35 -13.14 -0.83 3.32
N GLU A 36 -13.69 -0.55 2.13
CA GLU A 36 -14.93 -1.13 1.62
C GLU A 36 -14.92 -2.67 1.70
N VAL A 37 -13.81 -3.26 1.29
CA VAL A 37 -13.60 -4.70 1.23
C VAL A 37 -13.60 -5.33 2.62
N PHE A 38 -12.89 -4.69 3.55
CA PHE A 38 -12.85 -5.15 4.94
C PHE A 38 -14.21 -4.99 5.60
N LEU A 39 -14.98 -3.97 5.23
CA LEU A 39 -16.32 -3.75 5.73
C LEU A 39 -17.31 -4.80 5.18
N GLU A 40 -17.27 -5.09 3.88
CA GLU A 40 -18.06 -6.14 3.24
C GLU A 40 -17.76 -7.49 3.89
N ALA A 41 -16.48 -7.86 3.98
CA ALA A 41 -16.05 -9.10 4.62
C ALA A 41 -16.50 -9.19 6.08
N LEU A 42 -16.40 -8.10 6.85
CA LEU A 42 -16.85 -8.06 8.23
C LEU A 42 -18.37 -8.24 8.34
N CYS A 43 -19.14 -7.60 7.47
CA CYS A 43 -20.59 -7.71 7.45
C CYS A 43 -21.04 -9.13 7.06
N GLU A 44 -20.41 -9.74 6.05
CA GLU A 44 -20.68 -11.11 5.64
C GLU A 44 -20.39 -12.11 6.77
N VAL A 45 -19.21 -12.01 7.40
CA VAL A 45 -18.83 -12.87 8.53
C VAL A 45 -19.78 -12.72 9.72
N LEU A 46 -20.30 -11.53 9.96
CA LEU A 46 -21.27 -11.25 11.03
C LEU A 46 -22.72 -11.58 10.64
N GLY A 47 -22.98 -11.96 9.39
CA GLY A 47 -24.34 -12.17 8.87
C GLY A 47 -25.20 -10.91 8.91
N ARG A 48 -24.59 -9.74 8.70
CA ARG A 48 -25.26 -8.43 8.70
C ARG A 48 -25.19 -7.79 7.33
N THR A 49 -26.18 -6.96 7.02
CA THR A 49 -26.11 -6.06 5.88
C THR A 49 -25.20 -4.88 6.21
N GLU A 50 -24.44 -4.43 5.22
CA GLU A 50 -23.61 -3.24 5.37
C GLU A 50 -24.47 -2.01 5.68
N PRO A 51 -24.17 -1.25 6.75
CA PRO A 51 -24.83 0.02 7.00
C PRO A 51 -24.31 1.07 6.02
N TRP A 52 -25.19 1.93 5.50
CA TRP A 52 -24.84 3.01 4.55
C TRP A 52 -23.77 4.00 5.06
N TRP A 53 -23.56 4.10 6.36
CA TRP A 53 -22.52 4.94 6.98
C TRP A 53 -21.27 4.15 7.40
N GLY A 54 -21.26 2.84 7.17
CA GLY A 54 -20.24 1.92 7.65
C GLY A 54 -18.85 2.27 7.16
N LEU A 55 -18.72 2.55 5.85
CA LEU A 55 -17.45 2.90 5.21
C LEU A 55 -16.85 4.16 5.84
N LEU A 56 -17.64 5.23 5.88
CA LEU A 56 -17.25 6.50 6.48
C LEU A 56 -16.84 6.35 7.95
N ALA A 57 -17.56 5.54 8.72
CA ALA A 57 -17.23 5.31 10.13
C ALA A 57 -15.94 4.49 10.31
N LEU A 58 -15.72 3.48 9.46
CA LEU A 58 -14.50 2.68 9.44
C LEU A 58 -13.29 3.56 9.12
N ASP A 59 -13.37 4.36 8.06
CA ASP A 59 -12.27 5.23 7.62
C ASP A 59 -12.01 6.36 8.57
N LEU A 60 -13.05 6.97 9.16
CA LEU A 60 -12.87 7.93 10.25
C LEU A 60 -12.14 7.29 11.45
N GLY A 61 -12.47 6.05 11.79
CA GLY A 61 -11.80 5.28 12.84
C GLY A 61 -10.33 5.01 12.53
N LEU A 62 -10.04 4.50 11.33
CA LEU A 62 -8.68 4.20 10.85
C LEU A 62 -7.83 5.47 10.77
N LEU A 63 -8.35 6.54 10.17
CA LEU A 63 -7.68 7.84 10.09
C LEU A 63 -7.43 8.42 11.47
N SER A 64 -8.40 8.35 12.40
CA SER A 64 -8.20 8.82 13.78
C SER A 64 -7.10 8.05 14.49
N LEU A 65 -7.10 6.72 14.37
CA LEU A 65 -6.05 5.85 14.93
C LEU A 65 -4.68 6.22 14.35
N MET A 66 -4.59 6.36 13.02
CA MET A 66 -3.36 6.76 12.34
C MET A 66 -2.87 8.15 12.78
N GLY A 67 -3.78 9.11 12.92
CA GLY A 67 -3.47 10.46 13.42
C GLY A 67 -2.86 10.40 14.82
N VAL A 68 -3.48 9.64 15.73
CA VAL A 68 -2.96 9.41 17.09
C VAL A 68 -1.58 8.76 17.06
N LEU A 69 -1.37 7.73 16.23
CA LEU A 69 -0.07 7.07 16.10
C LEU A 69 0.99 8.02 15.56
N ILE A 70 0.70 8.76 14.48
CA ILE A 70 1.61 9.74 13.91
C ILE A 70 2.00 10.76 14.99
N TRP A 71 1.05 11.32 15.73
CA TRP A 71 1.33 12.32 16.74
C TRP A 71 2.06 11.78 17.97
N GLY A 72 1.68 10.60 18.44
CA GLY A 72 2.31 9.94 19.59
C GLY A 72 3.79 9.62 19.32
N PHE A 73 4.15 9.34 18.08
CA PHE A 73 5.51 9.00 17.68
C PHE A 73 6.27 10.15 17.00
N ASP A 74 5.62 11.29 16.69
CA ASP A 74 6.27 12.39 15.99
C ASP A 74 7.20 13.21 16.90
N ARG A 75 8.50 12.93 16.78
CA ARG A 75 9.57 13.69 17.45
C ARG A 75 10.22 14.76 16.55
N ARG A 76 9.59 15.15 15.43
CA ARG A 76 10.10 16.20 14.54
C ARG A 76 10.13 17.58 15.23
N PRO A 77 11.02 18.49 14.77
CA PRO A 77 11.11 19.84 15.31
C PRO A 77 9.76 20.57 15.19
N VAL A 78 9.42 21.35 16.22
CA VAL A 78 8.13 22.03 16.37
C VAL A 78 7.77 22.87 15.14
N ALA A 79 8.75 23.49 14.49
CA ALA A 79 8.55 24.32 13.29
C ALA A 79 8.04 23.55 12.06
N ALA A 80 8.32 22.23 11.94
CA ALA A 80 7.89 21.42 10.80
C ALA A 80 6.50 20.79 10.98
N ARG A 81 6.05 20.63 12.23
CA ARG A 81 4.76 20.03 12.59
C ARG A 81 3.52 20.67 11.95
N PRO A 82 3.34 22.01 11.93
CA PRO A 82 2.09 22.60 11.43
C PRO A 82 1.87 22.32 9.94
N ARG A 83 2.94 22.29 9.13
CA ARG A 83 2.84 21.98 7.70
C ARG A 83 2.46 20.52 7.47
N GLN A 84 3.04 19.60 8.23
CA GLN A 84 2.72 18.17 8.12
C GLN A 84 1.27 17.89 8.51
N ILE A 85 0.80 18.48 9.61
CA ILE A 85 -0.59 18.32 10.06
C ILE A 85 -1.54 18.81 8.98
N ARG A 86 -1.26 19.96 8.35
CA ARG A 86 -2.10 20.47 7.25
C ARG A 86 -2.22 19.47 6.09
N TRP A 87 -1.12 18.84 5.69
CA TRP A 87 -1.16 17.86 4.60
C TRP A 87 -1.82 16.54 5.01
N TRP A 88 -1.58 16.07 6.24
CA TRP A 88 -2.26 14.89 6.76
C TRP A 88 -3.77 15.10 6.84
N VAL A 89 -4.21 16.22 7.43
CA VAL A 89 -5.63 16.61 7.48
C VAL A 89 -6.21 16.79 6.08
N ALA A 90 -5.46 17.37 5.14
CA ALA A 90 -5.93 17.53 3.76
C ALA A 90 -6.17 16.18 3.06
N GLY A 91 -5.26 15.21 3.24
CA GLY A 91 -5.46 13.85 2.74
C GLY A 91 -6.63 13.15 3.43
N ALA A 92 -6.65 13.13 4.76
CA ALA A 92 -7.74 12.52 5.53
C ALA A 92 -9.11 13.11 5.17
N ALA A 93 -9.21 14.44 5.06
CA ALA A 93 -10.44 15.11 4.65
C ALA A 93 -10.83 14.79 3.21
N LEU A 94 -9.86 14.65 2.30
CA LEU A 94 -10.12 14.24 0.92
C LEU A 94 -10.69 12.83 0.88
N THR A 95 -10.12 11.87 1.61
CA THR A 95 -10.68 10.50 1.72
C THR A 95 -12.12 10.54 2.23
N LEU A 96 -12.38 11.15 3.39
CA LEU A 96 -13.74 11.22 3.95
C LEU A 96 -14.76 11.91 3.04
N VAL A 97 -14.33 12.90 2.25
CA VAL A 97 -15.19 13.55 1.25
C VAL A 97 -15.50 12.59 0.10
N LEU A 98 -14.53 11.79 -0.35
CA LEU A 98 -14.75 10.78 -1.39
C LEU A 98 -15.70 9.68 -0.89
N ASP A 99 -15.51 9.16 0.33
CA ASP A 99 -16.42 8.18 0.95
C ASP A 99 -17.85 8.75 1.04
N GLY A 100 -17.96 10.04 1.40
CA GLY A 100 -19.24 10.74 1.46
C GLY A 100 -19.88 10.94 0.08
N ILE A 101 -19.09 11.20 -0.96
CA ILE A 101 -19.57 11.28 -2.35
C ILE A 101 -20.05 9.91 -2.81
N GLU A 102 -19.31 8.85 -2.55
CA GLU A 102 -19.66 7.48 -2.89
C GLU A 102 -20.96 7.05 -2.20
N THR A 103 -21.07 7.29 -0.89
CA THR A 103 -22.30 7.08 -0.12
C THR A 103 -23.48 7.89 -0.71
N LEU A 104 -23.24 9.14 -1.13
CA LEU A 104 -24.27 9.98 -1.74
C LEU A 104 -24.69 9.44 -3.12
N LEU A 105 -23.74 8.99 -3.94
CA LEU A 105 -24.00 8.42 -5.27
C LEU A 105 -24.83 7.14 -5.16
N GLU A 106 -24.49 6.26 -4.22
CA GLU A 106 -25.26 5.04 -3.96
C GLU A 106 -26.65 5.39 -3.43
N PHE A 107 -26.75 6.19 -2.36
CA PHE A 107 -28.02 6.39 -1.67
C PHE A 107 -29.01 7.28 -2.43
N VAL A 108 -28.54 8.37 -3.05
CA VAL A 108 -29.43 9.36 -3.70
C VAL A 108 -29.68 9.01 -5.16
N PHE A 109 -28.66 8.54 -5.87
CA PHE A 109 -28.73 8.31 -7.31
C PHE A 109 -28.87 6.81 -7.67
N ASN A 110 -28.83 5.91 -6.68
CA ASN A 110 -28.82 4.46 -6.89
C ASN A 110 -27.71 4.02 -7.85
N LEU A 111 -26.58 4.74 -7.80
CA LEU A 111 -25.40 4.49 -8.61
C LEU A 111 -24.40 3.69 -7.79
N LYS A 112 -24.46 2.37 -7.93
CA LYS A 112 -23.47 1.46 -7.37
C LYS A 112 -22.23 1.40 -8.26
N PRO A 113 -21.01 1.57 -7.71
CA PRO A 113 -19.76 1.32 -8.43
C PRO A 113 -19.80 -0.03 -9.14
N GLY A 114 -19.20 -0.12 -10.34
CA GLY A 114 -19.19 -1.38 -11.10
C GLY A 114 -20.46 -1.72 -11.87
N GLN A 115 -21.64 -1.47 -11.29
CA GLN A 115 -22.92 -1.88 -11.88
C GLN A 115 -23.52 -0.78 -12.77
N ASN A 116 -23.88 0.36 -12.18
CA ASN A 116 -24.67 1.40 -12.86
C ASN A 116 -23.91 2.72 -13.02
N THR A 117 -22.70 2.83 -12.47
CA THR A 117 -21.85 4.00 -12.69
C THR A 117 -21.20 3.95 -14.08
N PRO A 118 -20.92 5.11 -14.71
CA PRO A 118 -20.08 5.15 -15.90
C PRO A 118 -18.61 4.86 -15.54
N LEU A 119 -17.90 4.11 -16.40
CA LEU A 119 -16.49 3.69 -16.17
C LEU A 119 -15.57 4.86 -15.78
N TRP A 120 -15.76 6.01 -16.41
CA TRP A 120 -14.94 7.19 -16.14
C TRP A 120 -15.13 7.72 -14.71
N THR A 121 -16.31 7.57 -14.11
CA THR A 121 -16.56 7.98 -12.73
C THR A 121 -15.71 7.14 -11.77
N ASP A 122 -15.73 5.82 -11.93
CA ASP A 122 -14.95 4.94 -11.05
C ASP A 122 -13.44 5.15 -11.23
N ILE A 123 -12.97 5.35 -12.47
CA ILE A 123 -11.56 5.69 -12.75
C ILE A 123 -11.17 7.02 -12.07
N LEU A 124 -12.03 8.03 -12.13
CA LEU A 124 -11.78 9.33 -11.50
C LEU A 124 -11.78 9.18 -9.98
N LEU A 125 -12.72 8.44 -9.40
CA LEU A 125 -12.81 8.19 -7.96
C LEU A 125 -11.55 7.48 -7.46
N ALA A 126 -11.14 6.39 -8.11
CA ALA A 126 -9.90 5.68 -7.83
C ALA A 126 -8.66 6.59 -7.94
N ALA A 127 -8.60 7.47 -8.95
CA ALA A 127 -7.52 8.43 -9.09
C ALA A 127 -7.49 9.44 -7.93
N PHE A 128 -8.65 9.92 -7.45
CA PHE A 128 -8.73 10.82 -6.32
C PHE A 128 -8.36 10.14 -4.99
N TYR A 129 -8.78 8.89 -4.78
CA TYR A 129 -8.33 8.10 -3.62
C TYR A 129 -6.81 7.90 -3.64
N LEU A 130 -6.22 7.58 -4.80
CA LEU A 130 -4.77 7.46 -4.93
C LEU A 130 -4.05 8.79 -4.64
N VAL A 131 -4.61 9.92 -5.09
CA VAL A 131 -4.08 11.26 -4.75
C VAL A 131 -4.15 11.51 -3.25
N SER A 132 -5.28 11.17 -2.61
CA SER A 132 -5.43 11.27 -1.15
C SER A 132 -4.37 10.46 -0.42
N LEU A 133 -4.20 9.20 -0.80
CA LEU A 133 -3.19 8.30 -0.24
C LEU A 133 -1.77 8.85 -0.43
N ALA A 134 -1.45 9.37 -1.63
CA ALA A 134 -0.15 9.98 -1.91
C ALA A 134 0.10 11.23 -1.04
N VAL A 135 -0.94 12.04 -0.77
CA VAL A 135 -0.86 13.20 0.12
C VAL A 135 -0.63 12.77 1.57
N MET A 136 -1.39 11.78 2.06
CA MET A 136 -1.21 11.23 3.41
C MET A 136 0.18 10.62 3.58
N LEU A 137 0.63 9.85 2.59
CA LEU A 137 1.95 9.25 2.56
C LEU A 137 3.06 10.29 2.57
N ALA A 138 2.92 11.36 1.77
CA ALA A 138 3.83 12.50 1.80
C ALA A 138 3.90 13.13 3.19
N ALA A 139 2.75 13.33 3.85
CA ALA A 139 2.71 13.85 5.21
C ALA A 139 3.41 12.91 6.21
N ILE A 140 3.16 11.59 6.13
CA ILE A 140 3.79 10.57 6.98
C ILE A 140 5.32 10.62 6.84
N VAL A 141 5.85 10.71 5.62
CA VAL A 141 7.31 10.77 5.42
C VAL A 141 7.92 12.16 5.65
N GLY A 142 7.08 13.17 5.88
CA GLY A 142 7.50 14.56 6.14
C GLY A 142 7.91 15.33 4.90
N ALA A 143 7.33 14.99 3.76
CA ALA A 143 7.54 15.65 2.48
C ALA A 143 6.29 16.44 2.07
N SER A 144 6.50 17.44 1.23
CA SER A 144 5.41 18.13 0.54
C SER A 144 4.85 17.25 -0.58
N PRO A 145 3.53 17.00 -0.68
CA PRO A 145 2.97 16.33 -1.85
C PRO A 145 3.22 17.13 -3.14
N VAL A 146 3.33 18.46 -3.03
CA VAL A 146 3.69 19.36 -4.13
C VAL A 146 5.05 19.03 -4.74
N ALA A 147 5.95 18.36 -4.01
CA ALA A 147 7.22 17.91 -4.54
C ALA A 147 7.06 16.88 -5.68
N LEU A 148 5.96 16.11 -5.71
CA LEU A 148 5.65 15.20 -6.83
C LEU A 148 5.48 15.98 -8.14
N LEU A 149 4.85 17.15 -8.09
CA LEU A 149 4.48 17.92 -9.27
C LEU A 149 5.52 18.97 -9.67
N ARG A 150 6.18 19.61 -8.69
CA ARG A 150 7.01 20.80 -8.94
C ARG A 150 8.52 20.50 -8.79
N PRO A 151 9.32 20.51 -9.87
CA PRO A 151 10.76 20.28 -9.81
C PRO A 151 11.51 21.28 -8.91
N ARG A 152 11.05 22.54 -8.84
CA ARG A 152 11.64 23.56 -7.97
C ARG A 152 11.60 23.16 -6.49
N VAL A 153 10.47 22.60 -6.05
CA VAL A 153 10.29 22.11 -4.68
C VAL A 153 11.17 20.90 -4.43
N ARG A 154 11.30 19.98 -5.40
CA ARG A 154 12.21 18.83 -5.28
C ARG A 154 13.66 19.24 -5.06
N ARG A 155 14.12 20.31 -5.72
CA ARG A 155 15.48 20.84 -5.55
C ARG A 155 15.67 21.50 -4.18
N ALA A 156 14.69 22.29 -3.74
CA ALA A 156 14.72 22.96 -2.44
C ALA A 156 14.65 21.96 -1.27
N GLU A 157 13.87 20.88 -1.41
CA GLU A 157 13.62 19.89 -0.36
C GLU A 157 14.21 18.51 -0.74
N SER A 158 15.44 18.48 -1.24
CA SER A 158 16.07 17.28 -1.84
C SER A 158 16.09 16.04 -0.93
N HIS A 159 16.24 16.23 0.38
CA HIS A 159 16.20 15.15 1.36
C HIS A 159 14.77 14.61 1.59
N GLN A 160 13.78 15.49 1.72
CA GLN A 160 12.37 15.07 1.85
C GLN A 160 11.88 14.41 0.56
N TRP A 161 12.31 14.92 -0.59
CA TRP A 161 12.08 14.29 -1.87
C TRP A 161 12.62 12.87 -1.90
N ARG A 162 13.87 12.61 -1.48
CA ARG A 162 14.42 11.24 -1.43
C ARG A 162 13.55 10.27 -0.63
N ARG A 163 12.97 10.71 0.49
CA ARG A 163 12.04 9.91 1.29
C ARG A 163 10.75 9.60 0.55
N LEU A 164 10.06 10.62 0.05
CA LEU A 164 8.82 10.45 -0.72
C LEU A 164 9.04 9.60 -1.97
N ARG A 165 10.18 9.80 -2.61
CA ARG A 165 10.62 9.09 -3.81
C ARG A 165 10.75 7.58 -3.53
N SER A 166 11.19 7.18 -2.35
CA SER A 166 11.23 5.75 -1.94
C SER A 166 9.85 5.10 -1.77
N ALA A 167 8.78 5.91 -1.73
CA ALA A 167 7.42 5.44 -1.58
C ALA A 167 6.66 5.19 -2.90
N ILE A 168 7.27 5.58 -4.01
CA ILE A 168 6.66 5.45 -5.35
C ILE A 168 6.30 3.99 -5.68
N PRO A 169 7.14 2.97 -5.41
CA PRO A 169 6.76 1.59 -5.68
C PRO A 169 5.50 1.13 -4.95
N LEU A 170 5.31 1.54 -3.70
CA LEU A 170 4.07 1.24 -2.97
C LEU A 170 2.87 1.92 -3.61
N LEU A 171 2.96 3.21 -3.94
CA LEU A 171 1.87 3.93 -4.61
C LEU A 171 1.51 3.31 -5.96
N LEU A 172 2.49 2.84 -6.74
CA LEU A 172 2.23 2.14 -8.00
C LEU A 172 1.55 0.80 -7.79
N GLY A 173 1.93 0.07 -6.74
CA GLY A 173 1.23 -1.14 -6.33
C GLY A 173 -0.22 -0.89 -5.95
N THR A 174 -0.47 0.08 -5.08
CA THR A 174 -1.83 0.41 -4.66
C THR A 174 -2.67 0.94 -5.82
N ALA A 175 -2.07 1.67 -6.77
CA ALA A 175 -2.74 2.05 -8.01
C ALA A 175 -3.15 0.83 -8.85
N ALA A 176 -2.30 -0.20 -8.91
CA ALA A 176 -2.66 -1.47 -9.55
C ALA A 176 -3.75 -2.22 -8.77
N GLY A 177 -3.75 -2.11 -7.44
CA GLY A 177 -4.83 -2.62 -6.59
C GLY A 177 -6.18 -1.97 -6.92
N TYR A 178 -6.24 -0.63 -7.01
CA TYR A 178 -7.44 0.08 -7.46
C TYR A 178 -7.86 -0.31 -8.88
N ALA A 179 -6.91 -0.43 -9.81
CA ALA A 179 -7.21 -0.91 -11.15
C ALA A 179 -7.76 -2.36 -11.14
N GLY A 180 -7.25 -3.20 -10.23
CA GLY A 180 -7.75 -4.55 -9.96
C GLY A 180 -9.20 -4.53 -9.49
N GLY A 181 -9.55 -3.67 -8.52
CA GLY A 181 -10.94 -3.47 -8.08
C GLY A 181 -11.87 -3.09 -9.23
N LEU A 182 -11.47 -2.11 -10.05
CA LEU A 182 -12.23 -1.73 -11.25
C LEU A 182 -12.42 -2.90 -12.23
N ILE A 183 -11.38 -3.70 -12.46
CA ILE A 183 -11.46 -4.88 -13.33
C ILE A 183 -12.40 -5.91 -12.71
N TRP A 184 -12.32 -6.13 -11.40
CA TRP A 184 -13.20 -7.03 -10.70
C TRP A 184 -14.66 -6.63 -10.89
N ASP A 185 -15.02 -5.40 -10.50
CA ASP A 185 -16.40 -4.96 -10.50
C ASP A 185 -17.00 -4.90 -11.91
N ARG A 186 -16.18 -4.56 -12.91
CA ARG A 186 -16.66 -4.36 -14.29
C ARG A 186 -16.60 -5.60 -15.16
N ALA A 187 -15.63 -6.49 -14.94
CA ALA A 187 -15.35 -7.59 -15.86
C ALA A 187 -15.57 -8.96 -15.23
N LEU A 188 -15.24 -9.11 -13.94
CA LEU A 188 -15.20 -10.41 -13.27
C LEU A 188 -16.46 -10.68 -12.43
N ASN A 189 -16.94 -9.68 -11.69
CA ASN A 189 -18.08 -9.75 -10.77
C ASN A 189 -19.40 -9.32 -11.39
N ASN A 190 -19.58 -9.54 -12.70
CA ASN A 190 -20.87 -9.29 -13.33
C ASN A 190 -21.87 -10.35 -12.84
N ASP A 191 -22.78 -9.94 -11.95
CA ASP A 191 -23.84 -10.76 -11.36
C ASP A 191 -24.67 -11.51 -12.43
N ASP A 192 -24.85 -10.94 -13.62
CA ASP A 192 -25.52 -11.59 -14.76
C ASP A 192 -24.85 -12.91 -15.18
N ARG A 193 -23.53 -13.09 -14.96
CA ARG A 193 -22.85 -14.37 -15.22
C ARG A 193 -23.01 -15.36 -14.08
N LYS A 194 -23.19 -14.88 -12.84
CA LYS A 194 -23.34 -15.73 -11.63
C LYS A 194 -24.76 -16.29 -11.48
N TYR A 195 -25.78 -15.61 -12.04
CA TYR A 195 -27.20 -15.95 -11.86
C TYR A 195 -27.95 -16.38 -13.13
N TYR A 196 -27.30 -16.99 -14.12
CA TYR A 196 -28.07 -17.78 -15.11
C TYR A 196 -28.54 -19.09 -14.48
N MET A 197 -29.71 -19.04 -13.84
CA MET A 197 -30.51 -20.22 -13.52
C MET A 197 -32.00 -19.92 -13.63
N ASP A 198 -32.55 -20.27 -14.79
CA ASP A 198 -33.89 -20.83 -14.88
C ASP A 198 -33.78 -22.16 -15.64
N GLY A 199 -33.48 -23.25 -14.92
CA GLY A 199 -33.92 -24.59 -15.34
C GLY A 199 -32.89 -25.72 -15.53
N ALA A 200 -31.64 -25.53 -15.96
CA ALA A 200 -30.71 -26.66 -16.15
C ALA A 200 -29.23 -26.25 -16.29
N VAL A 201 -28.37 -26.79 -15.41
CA VAL A 201 -26.89 -26.65 -15.43
C VAL A 201 -26.35 -25.24 -15.18
N GLY A 202 -26.29 -24.84 -13.91
CA GLY A 202 -25.83 -23.54 -13.48
C GLY A 202 -24.34 -23.65 -13.24
N MET A 203 -23.54 -22.94 -14.03
CA MET A 203 -22.10 -22.88 -13.82
C MET A 203 -21.84 -21.95 -12.63
N CYS A 204 -21.81 -22.51 -11.42
CA CYS A 204 -21.22 -21.81 -10.27
C CYS A 204 -19.71 -21.81 -10.45
N SER A 205 -19.20 -20.78 -11.13
CA SER A 205 -17.77 -20.54 -11.25
C SER A 205 -17.38 -19.31 -10.45
N GLY A 206 -16.19 -19.36 -9.83
CA GLY A 206 -15.56 -18.16 -9.26
C GLY A 206 -15.30 -17.11 -10.35
N ALA A 207 -15.12 -15.86 -9.93
CA ALA A 207 -14.84 -14.76 -10.83
C ALA A 207 -13.40 -14.84 -11.40
N VAL A 208 -12.48 -15.46 -10.67
CA VAL A 208 -11.07 -15.64 -11.01
C VAL A 208 -10.72 -17.13 -11.05
N SER A 209 -9.97 -17.53 -12.08
CA SER A 209 -9.57 -18.93 -12.24
C SER A 209 -8.55 -19.34 -11.18
N GLN A 210 -8.64 -20.58 -10.71
CA GLN A 210 -7.64 -21.17 -9.81
C GLN A 210 -6.22 -21.13 -10.42
N GLU A 211 -6.12 -21.26 -11.75
CA GLU A 211 -4.86 -21.19 -12.49
C GLU A 211 -4.14 -19.84 -12.30
N TYR A 212 -4.87 -18.73 -12.22
CA TYR A 212 -4.29 -17.42 -11.93
C TYR A 212 -3.56 -17.43 -10.58
N PHE A 213 -4.22 -17.93 -9.53
CA PHE A 213 -3.64 -18.01 -8.19
C PHE A 213 -2.50 -19.02 -8.12
N ALA A 214 -2.60 -20.14 -8.83
CA ALA A 214 -1.53 -21.13 -8.94
C ALA A 214 -0.27 -20.51 -9.56
N GLN A 215 -0.40 -19.73 -10.63
CA GLN A 215 0.72 -19.01 -11.24
C GLN A 215 1.30 -17.96 -10.28
N LEU A 216 0.45 -17.18 -9.60
CA LEU A 216 0.95 -16.15 -8.68
C LEU A 216 1.63 -16.74 -7.43
N SER A 217 1.18 -17.90 -6.93
CA SER A 217 1.86 -18.62 -5.84
C SER A 217 3.28 -19.10 -6.21
N GLN A 218 3.60 -19.14 -7.51
CA GLN A 218 4.96 -19.43 -7.98
C GLN A 218 5.75 -18.15 -8.25
N VAL A 219 5.09 -17.11 -8.76
CA VAL A 219 5.72 -15.83 -9.13
C VAL A 219 6.06 -14.97 -7.91
N ILE A 220 5.18 -14.86 -6.92
CA ILE A 220 5.38 -13.99 -5.76
C ILE A 220 6.60 -14.41 -4.93
N PRO A 221 6.87 -15.71 -4.65
CA PRO A 221 8.09 -16.12 -3.95
C PRO A 221 9.36 -15.77 -4.73
N LEU A 222 9.35 -15.91 -6.06
CA LEU A 222 10.46 -15.50 -6.92
C LEU A 222 10.70 -13.99 -6.85
N LEU A 223 9.62 -13.20 -6.89
CA LEU A 223 9.69 -11.75 -6.71
C LEU A 223 10.18 -11.37 -5.30
N LEU A 224 9.78 -12.10 -4.26
CA LEU A 224 10.22 -11.88 -2.89
C LEU A 224 11.73 -12.13 -2.76
N VAL A 225 12.24 -13.21 -3.37
CA VAL A 225 13.68 -13.49 -3.44
C VAL A 225 14.40 -12.40 -4.22
N ALA A 226 13.89 -11.99 -5.38
CA ALA A 226 14.50 -10.94 -6.19
C ALA A 226 14.57 -9.60 -5.42
N VAL A 227 13.45 -9.17 -4.83
CA VAL A 227 13.39 -7.97 -3.99
C VAL A 227 14.29 -8.11 -2.76
N GLY A 228 14.38 -9.30 -2.16
CA GLY A 228 15.25 -9.56 -1.01
C GLY A 228 16.74 -9.48 -1.34
N LEU A 229 17.16 -10.06 -2.48
CA LEU A 229 18.53 -9.98 -3.00
C LEU A 229 18.90 -8.53 -3.32
N GLU A 230 18.01 -7.84 -4.00
CA GLU A 230 18.15 -6.42 -4.33
C GLU A 230 18.15 -5.56 -3.05
N ALA A 231 17.27 -5.79 -2.08
CA ALA A 231 17.26 -5.10 -0.79
C ALA A 231 18.56 -5.34 0.01
N GLY A 232 19.12 -6.55 -0.09
CA GLY A 232 20.44 -6.89 0.43
C GLY A 232 21.56 -6.10 -0.26
N LEU A 233 21.47 -5.93 -1.58
CA LEU A 233 22.29 -5.03 -2.39
C LEU A 233 22.11 -3.56 -1.96
N PHE A 234 20.88 -3.19 -1.57
CA PHE A 234 20.48 -1.86 -1.07
C PHE A 234 20.74 -1.65 0.42
N ARG A 235 21.57 -2.47 1.09
CA ARG A 235 21.99 -2.19 2.47
C ARG A 235 22.48 -0.75 2.67
N HIS A 236 23.12 -0.17 1.66
CA HIS A 236 23.58 1.23 1.64
C HIS A 236 22.44 2.26 1.45
N MET A 237 21.28 1.86 0.93
CA MET A 237 20.06 2.67 0.81
C MET A 237 19.05 2.40 1.93
N LEU A 238 19.39 1.64 2.97
CA LEU A 238 18.55 1.40 4.16
C LEU A 238 19.01 2.22 5.37
N HIS A 239 19.75 3.31 5.16
CA HIS A 239 20.22 4.15 6.26
C HIS A 239 19.09 4.93 6.93
N GLU A 240 18.05 5.31 6.18
CA GLU A 240 16.91 6.05 6.74
C GLU A 240 15.79 5.11 7.25
N PRO A 241 15.15 5.43 8.39
CA PRO A 241 14.09 4.61 8.97
C PRO A 241 12.88 4.48 8.04
N VAL A 242 12.62 5.51 7.22
CA VAL A 242 11.55 5.49 6.22
C VAL A 242 11.80 4.40 5.19
N GLN A 243 13.00 4.33 4.62
CA GLN A 243 13.36 3.33 3.61
C GLN A 243 13.24 1.90 4.16
N ARG A 244 13.66 1.68 5.41
CA ARG A 244 13.49 0.38 6.09
C ARG A 244 12.03 -0.02 6.24
N ALA A 245 11.18 0.93 6.64
CA ALA A 245 9.75 0.69 6.74
C ALA A 245 9.15 0.40 5.36
N MET A 246 9.53 1.12 4.30
CA MET A 246 9.05 0.84 2.95
C MET A 246 9.42 -0.56 2.49
N THR A 247 10.67 -0.99 2.68
CA THR A 247 11.10 -2.34 2.35
C THR A 247 10.35 -3.39 3.18
N ALA A 248 10.16 -3.14 4.48
CA ALA A 248 9.37 -4.02 5.33
C ALA A 248 7.92 -4.14 4.84
N MET A 249 7.31 -3.02 4.43
CA MET A 249 5.97 -3.00 3.85
C MET A 249 5.88 -3.76 2.55
N THR A 250 6.84 -3.57 1.64
CA THR A 250 6.92 -4.36 0.41
C THR A 250 6.93 -5.85 0.75
N VAL A 251 7.80 -6.29 1.67
CA VAL A 251 7.84 -7.70 2.11
C VAL A 251 6.51 -8.15 2.70
N ILE A 252 5.88 -7.36 3.56
CA ILE A 252 4.57 -7.68 4.16
C ILE A 252 3.50 -7.85 3.08
N ILE A 253 3.42 -6.94 2.11
CA ILE A 253 2.45 -7.00 1.00
C ILE A 253 2.69 -8.26 0.15
N LEU A 254 3.96 -8.57 -0.17
CA LEU A 254 4.28 -9.81 -0.90
C LEU A 254 3.88 -11.06 -0.10
N CYS A 255 4.19 -11.10 1.19
CA CYS A 255 3.80 -12.24 2.04
C CYS A 255 2.27 -12.36 2.18
N ALA A 256 1.55 -11.25 2.28
CA ALA A 256 0.09 -11.24 2.35
C ALA A 256 -0.53 -11.71 1.03
N GLY A 257 -0.05 -11.20 -0.10
CA GLY A 257 -0.46 -11.64 -1.43
C GLY A 257 -0.20 -13.14 -1.63
N GLU A 258 0.97 -13.64 -1.22
CA GLU A 258 1.29 -15.07 -1.30
C GLU A 258 0.38 -15.93 -0.43
N ALA A 259 0.16 -15.54 0.82
CA ALA A 259 -0.71 -16.27 1.73
C ALA A 259 -2.15 -16.36 1.17
N LEU A 260 -2.63 -15.27 0.57
CA LEU A 260 -3.94 -15.23 -0.07
C LEU A 260 -3.98 -16.09 -1.33
N ALA A 261 -2.96 -16.02 -2.21
CA ALA A 261 -2.86 -16.89 -3.37
C ALA A 261 -2.89 -18.37 -2.99
N ILE A 262 -2.14 -18.77 -1.96
CA ILE A 262 -2.14 -20.16 -1.48
C ILE A 262 -3.50 -20.55 -0.91
N SER A 263 -4.14 -19.64 -0.17
CA SER A 263 -5.42 -19.93 0.48
C SER A 263 -6.59 -20.17 -0.49
N THR A 264 -6.46 -19.72 -1.75
CA THR A 264 -7.44 -19.99 -2.80
C THR A 264 -7.20 -21.32 -3.51
N LEU A 265 -5.99 -21.90 -3.45
CA LEU A 265 -5.65 -23.13 -4.18
C LEU A 265 -6.49 -24.37 -3.83
N PRO A 266 -7.03 -24.56 -2.62
CA PRO A 266 -7.93 -25.68 -2.35
C PRO A 266 -9.24 -25.63 -3.13
N TRP A 267 -9.61 -24.47 -3.68
CA TRP A 267 -10.89 -24.21 -4.29
C TRP A 267 -10.77 -24.24 -5.81
N THR A 268 -11.52 -25.12 -6.49
CA THR A 268 -11.45 -25.22 -7.95
C THR A 268 -12.19 -24.08 -8.66
N ASN A 269 -13.09 -23.38 -7.96
CA ASN A 269 -13.94 -22.33 -8.52
C ASN A 269 -14.72 -22.80 -9.76
N ALA A 270 -15.00 -24.10 -9.88
CA ALA A 270 -15.61 -24.72 -11.06
C ALA A 270 -16.96 -25.39 -10.79
N ARG A 271 -17.37 -25.54 -9.52
CA ARG A 271 -18.60 -26.24 -9.11
C ARG A 271 -19.26 -25.56 -7.92
N CYS A 272 -20.59 -25.67 -7.81
CA CYS A 272 -21.44 -25.02 -6.80
C CYS A 272 -21.20 -25.38 -5.32
N GLY A 273 -20.18 -26.18 -5.00
CA GLY A 273 -19.77 -26.50 -3.63
C GLY A 273 -18.26 -26.31 -3.39
N ASP A 274 -17.55 -25.75 -4.37
CA ASP A 274 -16.10 -25.58 -4.37
C ASP A 274 -15.72 -24.19 -4.91
N THR A 275 -16.58 -23.21 -4.65
CA THR A 275 -16.37 -21.80 -4.96
C THR A 275 -15.94 -21.06 -3.70
N LEU A 276 -14.87 -20.28 -3.83
CA LEU A 276 -14.43 -19.37 -2.80
C LEU A 276 -15.50 -18.32 -2.50
N GLN A 277 -15.58 -17.84 -1.25
CA GLN A 277 -16.44 -16.71 -0.90
C GLN A 277 -16.02 -15.46 -1.68
N GLY A 278 -17.01 -14.66 -2.12
CA GLY A 278 -16.80 -13.52 -3.02
C GLY A 278 -15.80 -12.50 -2.47
N TRP A 279 -15.95 -12.09 -1.21
CA TRP A 279 -15.02 -11.16 -0.55
C TRP A 279 -13.59 -11.72 -0.52
N HIS A 280 -13.42 -13.02 -0.26
CA HIS A 280 -12.10 -13.63 -0.15
C HIS A 280 -11.43 -13.73 -1.53
N GLU A 281 -12.18 -14.12 -2.55
CA GLU A 281 -11.71 -14.16 -3.93
C GLU A 281 -11.30 -12.77 -4.43
N TYR A 282 -12.09 -11.75 -4.10
CA TYR A 282 -11.81 -10.34 -4.38
C TYR A 282 -10.51 -9.88 -3.71
N VAL A 283 -10.38 -10.07 -2.38
CA VAL A 283 -9.22 -9.67 -1.60
C VAL A 283 -7.96 -10.36 -2.12
N ALA A 284 -8.04 -11.66 -2.40
CA ALA A 284 -6.92 -12.42 -2.93
C ALA A 284 -6.51 -11.90 -4.31
N PHE A 285 -7.46 -11.61 -5.20
CA PHE A 285 -7.17 -11.08 -6.53
C PHE A 285 -6.45 -9.72 -6.45
N ILE A 286 -6.96 -8.78 -5.66
CA ILE A 286 -6.39 -7.44 -5.56
C ILE A 286 -5.02 -7.44 -4.88
N LEU A 287 -4.87 -8.15 -3.75
CA LEU A 287 -3.61 -8.14 -3.02
C LEU A 287 -2.50 -8.91 -3.74
N THR A 288 -2.83 -9.93 -4.53
CA THR A 288 -1.84 -10.60 -5.38
C THR A 288 -1.40 -9.69 -6.54
N LEU A 289 -2.32 -8.96 -7.16
CA LEU A 289 -2.01 -7.96 -8.19
C LEU A 289 -1.17 -6.79 -7.64
N GLU A 290 -1.52 -6.28 -6.46
CA GLU A 290 -0.76 -5.25 -5.76
C GLU A 290 0.64 -5.77 -5.41
N ALA A 291 0.76 -6.96 -4.81
CA ALA A 291 2.04 -7.56 -4.46
C ALA A 291 3.00 -7.68 -5.65
N CYS A 292 2.51 -8.21 -6.79
CA CYS A 292 3.30 -8.30 -8.01
C CYS A 292 3.72 -6.92 -8.52
N SER A 293 2.78 -5.97 -8.54
CA SER A 293 3.01 -4.60 -8.98
C SER A 293 4.02 -3.85 -8.11
N VAL A 294 3.90 -3.93 -6.78
CA VAL A 294 4.86 -3.37 -5.82
C VAL A 294 6.25 -3.97 -6.05
N ALA A 295 6.34 -5.29 -6.19
CA ALA A 295 7.61 -5.98 -6.36
C ALA A 295 8.30 -5.55 -7.67
N LEU A 296 7.58 -5.58 -8.78
CA LEU A 296 8.09 -5.18 -10.09
C LEU A 296 8.50 -3.70 -10.09
N ALA A 297 7.65 -2.83 -9.55
CA ALA A 297 7.96 -1.42 -9.41
C ALA A 297 9.22 -1.22 -8.55
N SER A 298 9.38 -1.98 -7.47
CA SER A 298 10.56 -1.92 -6.60
C SER A 298 11.83 -2.38 -7.33
N LEU A 299 11.75 -3.41 -8.18
CA LEU A 299 12.87 -3.88 -9.00
C LEU A 299 13.26 -2.88 -10.10
N VAL A 300 12.28 -2.31 -10.82
CA VAL A 300 12.55 -1.25 -11.81
C VAL A 300 13.15 -0.03 -11.13
N TRP A 301 12.62 0.33 -9.96
CA TRP A 301 13.10 1.43 -9.14
C TRP A 301 14.56 1.25 -8.71
N ALA A 302 14.86 0.06 -8.22
CA ALA A 302 16.18 -0.42 -7.84
C ALA A 302 17.22 -0.24 -8.96
N VAL A 303 16.87 -0.67 -10.18
CA VAL A 303 17.72 -0.55 -11.36
C VAL A 303 17.92 0.91 -11.78
N THR A 304 16.84 1.70 -11.77
CA THR A 304 16.86 3.08 -12.32
C THR A 304 17.56 4.08 -11.40
N PHE A 305 17.45 3.90 -10.08
CA PHE A 305 17.94 4.88 -9.10
C PHE A 305 19.11 4.40 -8.26
N ARG A 306 19.87 3.45 -8.80
CA ARG A 306 21.14 3.00 -8.23
C ARG A 306 22.08 4.19 -8.05
N SER A 307 22.35 4.58 -6.81
CA SER A 307 23.41 5.55 -6.54
C SER A 307 24.75 4.87 -6.84
N PRO A 308 25.66 5.52 -7.60
CA PRO A 308 26.99 4.97 -7.81
C PRO A 308 27.66 4.75 -6.46
N GLU A 309 28.39 3.64 -6.30
CA GLU A 309 29.21 3.41 -5.11
C GLU A 309 30.11 4.63 -4.87
N PRO A 310 30.22 5.12 -3.62
CA PRO A 310 31.15 6.18 -3.31
C PRO A 310 32.56 5.70 -3.69
N ARG A 311 33.10 6.32 -4.73
CA ARG A 311 34.49 6.16 -5.13
C ARG A 311 35.32 7.20 -4.41
N ASP A 312 36.49 6.78 -3.94
CA ASP A 312 37.58 7.65 -3.51
C ASP A 312 37.90 8.65 -4.64
N ARG A 313 38.52 9.80 -4.32
CA ARG A 313 39.13 10.73 -5.30
C ARG A 313 40.01 10.04 -6.36
N ARG A 314 40.50 8.82 -6.10
CA ARG A 314 41.28 7.97 -7.02
C ARG A 314 40.44 7.01 -7.87
N GLY A 315 39.11 7.03 -7.75
CA GLY A 315 38.22 6.15 -8.51
C GLY A 315 38.09 4.72 -7.95
N THR A 316 38.77 4.41 -6.85
CA THR A 316 38.67 3.12 -6.15
C THR A 316 37.38 3.04 -5.34
N PRO A 317 36.67 1.88 -5.33
CA PRO A 317 35.55 1.68 -4.42
C PRO A 317 36.02 1.91 -2.99
N VAL A 318 35.34 2.78 -2.23
CA VAL A 318 35.62 2.91 -0.81
C VAL A 318 35.15 1.62 -0.15
N LEU A 319 36.07 0.68 0.08
CA LEU A 319 35.83 -0.45 0.96
C LEU A 319 35.51 0.12 2.34
N VAL A 320 34.22 0.20 2.66
CA VAL A 320 33.74 0.49 4.01
C VAL A 320 34.27 -0.65 4.86
N ARG A 321 35.41 -0.41 5.51
CA ARG A 321 36.05 -1.35 6.42
C ARG A 321 35.07 -1.54 7.57
N THR A 322 34.25 -2.58 7.48
CA THR A 322 33.35 -3.01 8.55
C THR A 322 34.24 -3.37 9.72
N GLY A 323 34.35 -2.44 10.66
CA GLY A 323 35.13 -2.61 11.87
C GLY A 323 34.53 -3.74 12.70
N ARG A 324 35.02 -4.96 12.50
CA ARG A 324 35.14 -5.94 13.58
C ARG A 324 36.42 -5.61 14.34
N ARG A 325 36.25 -4.98 15.49
CA ARG A 325 37.13 -5.14 16.65
C ARG A 325 36.24 -5.44 17.84
#